data_AF-A0A7X5L412-F1
#
_entry.id   AF-A0A7X5L412-F1
#
_cell.length_a   1.000
_cell.length_b   1.000
_cell.length_c   1.000
_cell.angle_alpha   90.00
_cell.angle_beta   90.00
_cell.angle_gamma   90.00
#
_symmetry.space_group_name_H-M   'P 1'
#
loop_
_entity.id
_entity.type
_entity.pdbx_description
1 polymer ?
#
loop_
_entity_poly.entity_id
_entity_poly.type
_entity_poly.pdbx_seq_one_letter_code
_entity_poly.pdbx_strand_id
1 'polypeptide(L)' 'MEEGDGEANYAYYALHKLHILPSVFLEMDEQEKAFVIAAIKIKVENDRKEKRKAESKARRKH' A
#
# COMPACT_ATOMS: atom_id res chain seq x y z
N MET A 1 -5.51 -14.04 1.95
CA MET A 1 -5.39 -12.63 2.37
C MET A 1 -5.86 -12.66 3.79
N GLU A 2 -4.92 -12.72 4.72
CA GLU A 2 -5.20 -12.94 6.14
C GLU A 2 -5.58 -11.57 6.74
N GLU A 3 -6.83 -11.47 7.19
CA GLU A 3 -7.51 -10.28 7.74
C GLU A 3 -6.97 -9.87 9.12
N GLY A 4 -5.66 -9.98 9.36
CA GLY A 4 -5.07 -9.80 10.70
C GLY A 4 -4.41 -8.44 10.96
N ASP A 5 -3.95 -7.72 9.93
CA ASP A 5 -3.05 -6.57 10.12
C ASP A 5 -3.27 -5.47 9.07
N GLY A 6 -4.52 -5.18 8.75
CA GLY A 6 -4.87 -4.21 7.70
C GLY A 6 -4.21 -2.85 7.94
N GLU A 7 -4.41 -2.28 9.13
CA GLU A 7 -4.01 -0.91 9.45
C GLU A 7 -2.48 -0.74 9.61
N ALA A 8 -1.82 -1.69 10.26
CA ALA A 8 -0.37 -1.66 10.46
C ALA A 8 0.40 -1.78 9.14
N ASN A 9 -0.08 -2.62 8.21
CA ASN A 9 0.50 -2.72 6.88
C ASN A 9 0.29 -1.45 6.05
N TYR A 10 -0.86 -0.79 6.18
CA TYR A 10 -1.11 0.49 5.52
C TYR A 10 -0.26 1.61 6.10
N ALA A 11 -0.08 1.67 7.42
CA ALA A 11 0.80 2.63 8.09
C ALA A 11 2.27 2.44 7.69
N TYR A 12 2.75 1.19 7.61
CA TYR A 12 4.09 0.88 7.10
C TYR A 12 4.26 1.30 5.63
N TYR A 13 3.26 1.06 4.79
CA TYR A 13 3.30 1.45 3.39
C TYR A 13 3.27 2.98 3.21
N ALA A 14 2.51 3.70 4.06
CA ALA A 14 2.47 5.16 4.06
C ALA A 14 3.82 5.77 4.48
N LEU A 15 4.47 5.21 5.52
CA LEU A 15 5.81 5.64 5.93
C LEU A 15 6.86 5.33 4.86
N HIS A 16 6.85 4.12 4.31
CA HIS A 16 7.90 3.63 3.42
C HIS A 16 7.78 4.12 1.97
N LYS A 17 6.56 4.35 1.46
CA LYS A 17 6.33 4.76 0.06
C LYS A 17 5.74 6.16 -0.11
N LEU A 18 4.98 6.66 0.86
CA LEU A 18 4.37 8.00 0.78
C LEU A 18 5.14 9.06 1.58
N HIS A 19 6.13 8.65 2.39
CA HIS A 19 6.87 9.55 3.31
C HIS A 19 5.94 10.36 4.23
N ILE A 20 4.74 9.85 4.50
CA ILE A 20 3.81 10.50 5.43
C ILE A 20 4.21 10.08 6.83
N LEU A 21 4.61 11.06 7.65
CA LEU A 21 4.89 10.81 9.07
C LEU A 21 3.58 10.36 9.76
N PRO A 22 3.65 9.37 10.68
CA PRO A 22 2.48 8.90 11.40
C PRO A 22 1.74 10.02 12.16
N SER A 23 2.48 11.03 12.63
CA SER A 23 1.90 12.24 13.24
C SER A 23 1.01 13.01 12.27
N VAL A 24 1.48 13.22 11.03
CA VAL A 24 0.71 13.91 9.98
C VAL A 24 -0.54 13.11 9.62
N PHE A 25 -0.43 11.79 9.52
CA PHE A 25 -1.60 10.93 9.26
C PHE A 25 -2.62 10.99 10.40
N LEU A 26 -2.18 11.09 11.66
CA LEU A 26 -3.08 11.22 12.81
C LEU A 26 -3.77 12.59 12.86
N GLU A 27 -3.07 13.65 12.46
CA GLU A 27 -3.59 15.02 12.41
C GLU A 27 -4.51 15.30 11.20
N MET A 28 -4.51 14.43 10.18
CA MET A 28 -5.39 14.56 9.01
C MET A 28 -6.88 14.46 9.36
N ASP A 29 -7.69 15.20 8.61
CA ASP A 29 -9.16 15.11 8.67
C ASP A 29 -9.63 13.72 8.18
N GLU A 30 -10.82 13.28 8.63
CA GLU A 30 -11.37 11.95 8.26
C GLU A 30 -11.48 11.78 6.74
N GLN A 31 -11.80 12.85 6.01
CA GLN A 31 -11.87 12.82 4.55
C GLN A 31 -10.50 12.56 3.91
N GLU A 32 -9.45 13.21 4.40
CA GLU A 32 -8.09 13.03 3.90
C GLU A 32 -7.55 11.65 4.25
N LYS A 33 -7.80 11.17 5.47
CA LYS A 33 -7.47 9.80 5.89
C LYS A 33 -8.11 8.78 4.95
N ALA A 34 -9.40 8.92 4.66
CA ALA A 34 -10.12 8.04 3.76
C ALA A 34 -9.52 8.06 2.33
N PHE A 35 -9.16 9.23 1.82
CA PHE A 35 -8.50 9.37 0.52
C PHE A 35 -7.14 8.67 0.49
N VAL A 36 -6.30 8.88 1.51
CA VAL A 36 -4.99 8.24 1.63
C VAL A 36 -5.13 6.72 1.68
N ILE A 37 -6.07 6.20 2.48
CA ILE A 37 -6.36 4.76 2.55
C ILE A 37 -6.79 4.21 1.18
N ALA A 38 -7.67 4.92 0.46
CA ALA A 38 -8.11 4.52 -0.87
C ALA A 38 -6.95 4.51 -1.88
N ALA A 39 -6.09 5.54 -1.86
CA ALA A 39 -4.91 5.63 -2.70
C ALA A 39 -3.93 4.48 -2.41
N ILE A 40 -3.72 4.13 -1.15
CA ILE A 40 -2.87 3.00 -0.76
C ILE A 40 -3.45 1.68 -1.29
N LYS A 41 -4.77 1.44 -1.15
CA LYS A 41 -5.42 0.24 -1.69
C LYS A 41 -5.18 0.09 -3.19
N ILE A 42 -5.34 1.17 -3.96
CA ILE A 42 -5.08 1.17 -5.42
C ILE A 42 -3.61 0.86 -5.70
N LYS A 43 -2.69 1.45 -4.95
CA LYS A 43 -1.25 1.23 -5.12
C LYS A 43 -0.85 -0.21 -4.84
N VAL A 44 -1.37 -0.82 -3.77
CA VAL A 44 -1.10 -2.21 -3.39
C VAL A 44 -1.58 -3.18 -4.48
N GLU A 45 -2.79 -2.95 -5.01
CA GLU A 45 -3.31 -3.78 -6.11
C GLU A 45 -2.45 -3.68 -7.38
N ASN A 46 -1.98 -2.47 -7.71
CA ASN A 46 -1.06 -2.28 -8.85
C ASN A 46 0.30 -2.92 -8.62
N ASP A 47 0.94 -2.72 -7.45
CA ASP A 47 2.23 -3.34 -7.12
C ASP A 47 2.12 -4.88 -7.11
N ARG A 48 0.98 -5.44 -6.65
CA ARG A 48 0.72 -6.88 -6.71
C ARG A 48 0.59 -7.40 -8.14
N LYS A 49 -0.08 -6.66 -9.03
CA LYS A 49 -0.18 -6.98 -10.46
C LYS A 49 1.19 -6.93 -11.13
N GLU A 50 1.98 -5.89 -10.86
CA GLU A 50 3.33 -5.75 -11.42
C GLU A 50 4.28 -6.82 -10.89
N LYS A 51 4.22 -7.18 -9.60
CA LYS A 51 4.99 -8.30 -9.04
C LYS A 51 4.66 -9.62 -9.71
N ARG A 52 3.37 -9.93 -9.91
CA ARG A 52 2.94 -11.14 -10.66
C ARG A 52 3.41 -11.13 -12.11
N LYS A 53 3.38 -9.97 -12.78
CA LYS A 53 3.94 -9.84 -14.14
C LYS A 53 5.46 -10.04 -14.15
N ALA A 54 6.18 -9.51 -13.17
CA ALA A 54 7.62 -9.69 -13.06
C ALA A 54 7.99 -11.16 -12.78
N GLU A 55 7.29 -11.82 -11.85
CA GLU A 55 7.47 -13.24 -11.52
C GLU A 55 7.15 -14.16 -12.71
N SER A 56 6.07 -13.87 -13.45
CA SER A 56 5.73 -14.64 -14.66
C SER A 56 6.75 -14.44 -15.79
N LYS A 57 7.26 -13.21 -16.00
CA LYS A 57 8.35 -12.96 -16.95
C LYS A 57 9.66 -13.66 -16.54
N ALA A 58 9.99 -13.67 -15.25
CA ALA A 58 11.17 -14.34 -14.72
C ALA A 58 11.09 -15.86 -14.93
N ARG A 59 9.93 -16.49 -14.67
CA ARG A 59 9.72 -17.92 -14.94
C ARG A 59 9.76 -18.29 -16.42
N ARG A 60 9.45 -17.35 -17.32
CA ARG A 60 9.46 -17.59 -18.79
C ARG A 60 10.84 -17.47 -19.41
N LYS A 61 11.81 -16.92 -18.67
CA LYS A 61 13.19 -16.69 -19.11
C LYS A 61 14.14 -17.81 -18.66
N HIS A 62 13.64 -18.79 -17.90
CA HIS A 62 14.37 -19.91 -17.34
C HIS A 62 13.85 -21.22 -17.92
#